data_AF-A0A7X7G2L2-F1
#
_entry.id   AF-A0A7X7G2L2-F1
#
_cell.length_a   1.000
_cell.length_b   1.000
_cell.length_c   1.000
_cell.angle_alpha   90.00
_cell.angle_beta   90.00
_cell.angle_gamma   90.00
#
_symmetry.space_group_name_H-M   'P 1'
#
loop_
_entity.id
_entity.type
_entity.pdbx_description
1 polymer ?
#
loop_
_entity_poly.entity_id
_entity_poly.type
_entity_poly.pdbx_seq_one_letter_code
_entity_poly.pdbx_strand_id
1 'polypeptide(L)'
;MPDNEDIAILDLTFVPAWARKPASANPYADRGEVGRAERGDRGARRPGGNDGGRSGGRSGGPSRPRSGFDRGRGMARGDAGRERRAPPPVKPPPRIMVSFIPERKGLKPLVAQLGRTGRAFPLLDIAAMFLSKPEYFAIKLESFPEEGRDSAPPLFQCSECQAVFVEKERALGHALKAHIGKFYEKQETQAEPPKGNFVCVARCGLSGELLGPPNYHGYSEKLSELHRTRFAHLTLDEYRSRITNESDPALIERWKQEASKQTEWKSVGAEERTFQRMADVESDFRERHAPGLVKQCARFIISGPVSLRLEDSAIAGCIRDAWKRESRFPLRMSIAIRPAFRHLGMHIFKVGDKAAFVSAISPDPIDPALAAEDIRRILEHLELHPGHTRQETVDALVPGLPAEAPEVAAVINSLLWLKEKGHVIEFYDGTLAAPRRPRPPGSQPAAPAPAESGAGPRQAPAPEA
;
A
#
# COMPACT_ATOMS: atom_id res chain seq x y z
N MET A 1 -47.14 -10.09 9.77
CA MET A 1 -46.05 -11.05 9.53
C MET A 1 -45.74 -11.03 8.04
N PRO A 2 -44.77 -10.22 7.59
CA PRO A 2 -44.07 -10.45 6.35
C PRO A 2 -42.74 -11.16 6.64
N ASP A 3 -42.69 -12.41 6.23
CA ASP A 3 -41.60 -13.15 5.59
C ASP A 3 -40.16 -12.86 6.04
N ASN A 4 -39.65 -13.82 6.79
CA ASN A 4 -38.30 -13.94 7.34
C ASN A 4 -37.24 -14.32 6.26
N GLU A 5 -37.54 -14.11 4.97
CA GLU A 5 -36.71 -14.51 3.83
C GLU A 5 -36.03 -13.31 3.12
N ASP A 6 -36.51 -12.09 3.32
CA ASP A 6 -35.87 -10.86 2.77
C ASP A 6 -34.68 -10.36 3.61
N ILE A 7 -34.42 -10.98 4.76
CA ILE A 7 -33.21 -10.75 5.57
C ILE A 7 -32.02 -11.58 5.04
N ALA A 8 -32.26 -12.53 4.13
CA ALA A 8 -31.24 -13.43 3.59
C ALA A 8 -30.52 -12.91 2.32
N ILE A 9 -30.89 -11.74 1.78
CA ILE A 9 -30.35 -11.22 0.50
C ILE A 9 -29.43 -9.98 0.68
N LEU A 10 -29.10 -9.62 1.92
CA LEU A 10 -28.00 -8.68 2.23
C LEU A 10 -26.86 -9.41 2.93
N ASP A 11 -26.32 -10.37 2.20
CA ASP A 11 -25.11 -11.14 2.50
C ASP A 11 -23.94 -10.20 2.88
N LEU A 12 -23.70 -10.07 4.18
CA LEU A 12 -22.43 -10.33 4.88
C LEU A 12 -21.12 -10.12 4.07
N THR A 13 -20.97 -9.04 3.31
CA THR A 13 -19.77 -8.79 2.48
C THR A 13 -19.06 -7.47 2.75
N PHE A 14 -19.20 -6.89 3.95
CA PHE A 14 -18.37 -5.75 4.36
C PHE A 14 -17.78 -5.84 5.78
N VAL A 15 -17.91 -6.98 6.46
CA VAL A 15 -17.05 -7.35 7.59
C VAL A 15 -16.01 -8.33 7.06
N PRO A 16 -14.74 -7.92 6.91
CA PRO A 16 -13.68 -8.85 6.51
C PRO A 16 -13.62 -10.06 7.45
N ALA A 17 -13.28 -11.24 6.94
CA ALA A 17 -13.20 -12.48 7.73
C ALA A 17 -12.30 -12.41 8.97
N TRP A 18 -11.40 -11.43 9.06
CA TRP A 18 -10.55 -11.17 10.23
C TRP A 18 -11.25 -10.42 11.38
N ALA A 19 -12.28 -9.62 11.10
CA ALA A 19 -13.14 -8.98 12.13
C ALA A 19 -14.26 -9.93 12.62
N ARG A 20 -14.39 -11.10 11.99
CA ARG A 20 -15.20 -12.24 12.48
C ARG A 20 -14.41 -13.19 13.38
N LYS A 21 -13.10 -13.01 13.49
CA LYS A 21 -12.30 -13.76 14.47
C LYS A 21 -12.49 -13.10 15.83
N PRO A 22 -12.71 -13.86 16.91
CA PRO A 22 -12.56 -13.29 18.25
C PRO A 22 -11.16 -12.70 18.34
N ALA A 23 -11.05 -11.51 18.93
CA ALA A 23 -9.76 -10.94 19.27
C ALA A 23 -8.91 -12.01 19.96
N SER A 24 -7.70 -12.28 19.47
CA SER A 24 -6.73 -12.99 20.29
C SER A 24 -6.35 -12.05 21.43
N ALA A 25 -6.98 -12.27 22.59
CA ALA A 25 -6.95 -11.47 23.81
C ALA A 25 -7.70 -10.12 23.71
N ASN A 26 -8.68 -9.98 24.60
CA ASN A 26 -9.28 -8.70 24.95
C ASN A 26 -8.17 -7.73 25.39
N PRO A 27 -8.10 -6.49 24.87
CA PRO A 27 -7.14 -5.48 25.31
C PRO A 27 -7.25 -5.10 26.81
N TYR A 28 -8.27 -5.59 27.53
CA TYR A 28 -8.38 -5.56 28.99
C TYR A 28 -7.86 -6.81 29.73
N ALA A 29 -7.66 -7.94 29.06
CA ALA A 29 -7.21 -9.17 29.72
C ALA A 29 -5.76 -9.10 30.22
N ASP A 30 -4.92 -8.26 29.61
CA ASP A 30 -3.51 -8.11 29.97
C ASP A 30 -3.28 -6.90 30.91
N ARG A 31 -3.85 -6.98 32.12
CA ARG A 31 -3.46 -6.15 33.26
C ARG A 31 -3.19 -6.99 34.50
N GLY A 32 -2.31 -7.98 34.35
CA GLY A 32 -1.39 -8.41 35.40
C GLY A 32 -0.04 -7.72 35.19
N GLU A 33 0.56 -7.24 36.27
CA GLU A 33 1.85 -6.56 36.37
C GLU A 33 2.87 -6.76 35.23
N VAL A 34 3.32 -5.67 34.61
CA VAL A 34 4.70 -5.61 34.09
C VAL A 34 5.33 -4.28 34.51
N GLY A 35 6.29 -4.42 35.41
CA GLY A 35 7.10 -3.34 35.93
C GLY A 35 7.75 -2.49 34.84
N ARG A 36 7.89 -1.22 35.19
CA ARG A 36 8.60 -0.15 34.50
C ARG A 36 9.99 -0.61 34.00
N ALA A 37 10.10 -1.00 32.74
CA ALA A 37 11.39 -1.10 32.07
C ALA A 37 11.88 0.33 31.75
N GLU A 38 12.94 0.72 32.45
CA GLU A 38 13.60 2.02 32.31
C GLU A 38 14.02 2.29 30.87
N ARG A 39 13.63 3.48 30.40
CA ARG A 39 14.00 4.00 29.09
C ARG A 39 15.42 4.55 29.20
N GLY A 40 16.39 3.75 28.77
CA GLY A 40 17.80 4.13 28.70
C GLY A 40 18.01 5.43 27.91
N ASP A 41 18.63 6.37 28.60
CA ASP A 41 19.04 7.70 28.18
C ASP A 41 20.01 7.66 26.99
N ARG A 42 19.78 8.53 26.00
CA ARG A 42 20.76 8.84 24.95
C ARG A 42 21.40 10.17 25.29
N GLY A 43 22.72 10.17 25.53
CA GLY A 43 23.49 11.40 25.37
C GLY A 43 24.93 11.35 25.88
N ALA A 44 25.89 11.00 25.03
CA ALA A 44 27.23 11.62 25.07
C ALA A 44 27.96 11.45 23.73
N ARG A 45 28.27 12.59 23.10
CA ARG A 45 29.11 12.76 21.90
C ARG A 45 30.59 12.50 22.25
N ARG A 46 31.39 12.01 21.30
CA ARG A 46 32.70 12.60 20.89
C ARG A 46 33.35 11.85 19.70
N PRO A 47 34.37 12.42 19.02
CA PRO A 47 34.40 12.57 17.56
C PRO A 47 35.47 11.69 16.88
N GLY A 48 35.50 11.78 15.54
CA GLY A 48 36.29 10.94 14.65
C GLY A 48 37.82 11.03 14.75
N GLY A 49 38.45 10.13 14.00
CA GLY A 49 39.88 10.04 13.78
C GLY A 49 40.17 8.89 12.82
N ASN A 50 40.35 9.23 11.55
CA ASN A 50 40.87 8.40 10.49
C ASN A 50 42.36 8.12 10.75
N ASP A 51 42.82 6.86 10.74
CA ASP A 51 44.16 6.52 10.26
C ASP A 51 44.40 5.01 10.10
N GLY A 52 44.84 4.64 8.89
CA GLY A 52 46.07 3.87 8.69
C GLY A 52 46.16 2.41 9.15
N GLY A 53 46.15 1.50 8.17
CA GLY A 53 47.19 0.48 8.01
C GLY A 53 47.22 -0.69 9.00
N ARG A 54 46.82 -1.88 8.54
CA ARG A 54 47.15 -3.14 9.23
C ARG A 54 48.03 -4.04 8.36
N SER A 55 49.33 -3.88 8.58
CA SER A 55 50.38 -4.86 8.31
C SER A 55 50.89 -5.39 9.66
N GLY A 56 51.21 -6.69 9.72
CA GLY A 56 51.84 -7.37 10.86
C GLY A 56 50.84 -7.95 11.86
N GLY A 57 50.92 -9.18 12.35
CA GLY A 57 52.00 -10.15 12.31
C GLY A 57 52.13 -10.80 13.70
N ARG A 58 52.13 -12.14 13.73
CA ARG A 58 52.56 -13.06 14.81
C ARG A 58 51.62 -13.32 16.01
N SER A 59 50.96 -14.46 15.89
CA SER A 59 50.70 -15.42 16.97
C SER A 59 52.01 -16.02 17.49
N GLY A 60 52.16 -16.12 18.82
CA GLY A 60 53.22 -16.87 19.48
C GLY A 60 52.67 -18.18 20.06
N GLY A 61 53.11 -19.30 19.51
CA GLY A 61 52.94 -20.63 20.10
C GLY A 61 54.17 -21.47 19.75
N PRO A 62 54.87 -22.08 20.71
CA PRO A 62 56.04 -22.90 20.42
C PRO A 62 55.67 -24.38 20.44
N SER A 63 56.01 -25.10 19.36
CA SER A 63 56.78 -26.36 19.45
C SER A 63 57.14 -26.89 18.05
N ARG A 64 58.43 -27.21 17.91
CA ARG A 64 59.16 -27.79 16.77
C ARG A 64 59.08 -29.36 16.82
N PRO A 65 59.76 -30.13 15.93
CA PRO A 65 59.67 -30.20 14.46
C PRO A 65 59.79 -31.64 13.87
N ARG A 66 59.82 -31.72 12.52
CA ARG A 66 60.32 -32.82 11.61
C ARG A 66 59.35 -33.98 11.35
N SER A 67 59.20 -34.55 10.15
CA SER A 67 59.84 -34.44 8.82
C SER A 67 58.80 -34.90 7.78
N GLY A 68 58.55 -34.21 6.67
CA GLY A 68 59.21 -34.46 5.38
C GLY A 68 58.71 -35.75 4.71
N PHE A 69 57.90 -35.64 3.64
CA PHE A 69 57.96 -36.46 2.40
C PHE A 69 56.89 -35.99 1.38
N ASP A 70 57.15 -36.39 0.14
CA ASP A 70 56.86 -35.78 -1.16
C ASP A 70 55.53 -36.26 -1.81
N ARG A 71 55.12 -35.53 -2.87
CA ARG A 71 54.19 -35.85 -3.98
C ARG A 71 52.68 -35.71 -3.80
N GLY A 72 52.06 -35.03 -4.79
CA GLY A 72 50.72 -35.44 -5.24
C GLY A 72 49.80 -34.36 -5.83
N ARG A 73 50.14 -33.91 -7.05
CA ARG A 73 49.24 -33.42 -8.13
C ARG A 73 47.72 -33.62 -7.89
N GLY A 74 46.97 -32.51 -7.83
CA GLY A 74 45.50 -32.50 -7.90
C GLY A 74 45.01 -31.32 -8.75
N MET A 75 44.65 -31.60 -10.00
CA MET A 75 44.02 -30.65 -10.93
C MET A 75 42.64 -30.24 -10.40
N ALA A 76 42.42 -28.96 -10.11
CA ALA A 76 41.09 -28.37 -9.98
C ALA A 76 40.84 -27.45 -11.18
N ARG A 77 39.82 -27.85 -11.96
CA ARG A 77 39.38 -27.25 -13.23
C ARG A 77 39.11 -25.76 -13.10
N GLY A 78 39.50 -25.02 -14.13
CA GLY A 78 39.21 -23.59 -14.29
C GLY A 78 37.71 -23.32 -14.35
N ASP A 79 37.21 -22.59 -13.35
CA ASP A 79 35.96 -21.86 -13.41
C ASP A 79 36.24 -20.53 -14.12
N ALA A 80 36.02 -20.54 -15.44
CA ALA A 80 36.16 -19.37 -16.27
C ALA A 80 35.02 -18.38 -15.95
N GLY A 81 35.35 -17.38 -15.13
CA GLY A 81 34.96 -15.98 -15.32
C GLY A 81 33.57 -15.71 -15.88
N ARG A 82 32.51 -16.10 -15.16
CA ARG A 82 31.22 -15.43 -15.35
C ARG A 82 31.32 -14.10 -14.62
N GLU A 83 31.81 -13.07 -15.31
CA GLU A 83 31.79 -11.69 -14.83
C GLU A 83 30.40 -11.40 -14.26
N ARG A 84 30.33 -11.26 -12.93
CA ARG A 84 29.13 -10.80 -12.24
C ARG A 84 28.91 -9.38 -12.75
N ARG A 85 28.08 -9.24 -13.78
CA ARG A 85 27.64 -7.95 -14.29
C ARG A 85 27.20 -7.13 -13.09
N ALA A 86 27.97 -6.07 -12.79
CA ALA A 86 27.67 -5.21 -11.65
C ALA A 86 26.19 -4.80 -11.75
N PRO A 87 25.44 -4.84 -10.63
CA PRO A 87 24.07 -4.34 -10.63
C PRO A 87 24.09 -2.94 -11.25
N PRO A 88 23.15 -2.61 -12.16
CA PRO A 88 23.09 -1.27 -12.71
C PRO A 88 23.03 -0.25 -11.57
N PRO A 89 23.67 0.93 -11.72
CA PRO A 89 23.69 1.94 -10.67
C PRO A 89 22.26 2.27 -10.25
N VAL A 90 21.93 2.01 -8.99
CA VAL A 90 20.61 2.30 -8.44
C VAL A 90 20.47 3.82 -8.38
N LYS A 91 19.68 4.40 -9.28
CA LYS A 91 19.31 5.82 -9.20
C LYS A 91 18.74 6.07 -7.80
N PRO A 92 19.17 7.13 -7.10
CA PRO A 92 18.65 7.44 -5.78
C PRO A 92 17.12 7.58 -5.84
N PRO A 93 16.38 7.10 -4.82
CA PRO A 93 14.94 7.18 -4.82
C PRO A 93 14.51 8.65 -4.92
N PRO A 94 13.44 8.95 -5.69
CA PRO A 94 12.97 10.31 -5.83
C PRO A 94 12.48 10.85 -4.48
N ARG A 95 12.67 12.15 -4.25
CA ARG A 95 12.28 12.85 -3.02
C ARG A 95 10.78 13.07 -2.95
N ILE A 96 10.05 11.97 -2.77
CA ILE A 96 8.58 11.94 -2.74
C ILE A 96 8.12 11.33 -1.42
N MET A 97 7.31 12.09 -0.68
CA MET A 97 6.56 11.61 0.46
C MET A 97 5.25 11.00 -0.03
N VAL A 98 5.00 9.77 0.38
CA VAL A 98 3.76 9.04 0.10
C VAL A 98 2.93 8.96 1.38
N SER A 99 1.66 9.32 1.27
CA SER A 99 0.67 9.16 2.34
C SER A 99 -0.63 8.59 1.80
N PHE A 100 -1.33 7.81 2.62
CA PHE A 100 -2.58 7.15 2.26
C PHE A 100 -3.75 7.91 2.91
N ILE A 101 -4.82 8.10 2.14
CA ILE A 101 -6.03 8.81 2.55
C ILE A 101 -7.21 7.84 2.37
N PRO A 102 -8.13 7.75 3.34
CA PRO A 102 -9.31 6.90 3.19
C PRO A 102 -10.21 7.41 2.05
N GLU A 103 -10.66 6.50 1.19
CA GLU A 103 -11.56 6.82 0.09
C GLU A 103 -12.97 7.13 0.62
N ARG A 104 -13.58 8.20 0.12
CA ARG A 104 -14.86 8.71 0.65
C ARG A 104 -16.01 7.73 0.39
N LYS A 105 -15.95 6.99 -0.72
CA LYS A 105 -16.99 6.04 -1.12
C LYS A 105 -17.20 4.93 -0.10
N GLY A 106 -16.12 4.41 0.50
CA GLY A 106 -16.19 3.35 1.52
C GLY A 106 -16.51 3.86 2.93
N LEU A 107 -16.32 5.15 3.20
CA LEU A 107 -16.40 5.70 4.55
C LEU A 107 -17.84 5.80 5.09
N LYS A 108 -18.78 6.30 4.28
CA LYS A 108 -20.18 6.47 4.72
C LYS A 108 -20.87 5.14 5.04
N PRO A 109 -20.80 4.10 4.18
CA PRO A 109 -21.37 2.79 4.50
C PRO A 109 -20.78 2.18 5.78
N LEU A 110 -19.46 2.32 5.96
CA LEU A 110 -18.79 1.87 7.16
C LEU A 110 -19.35 2.56 8.41
N VAL A 111 -19.43 3.89 8.43
CA VAL A 111 -19.97 4.62 9.59
C VAL A 111 -21.41 4.22 9.90
N ALA A 112 -22.26 4.07 8.87
CA ALA A 112 -23.64 3.61 9.07
C ALA A 112 -23.68 2.22 9.71
N GLN A 113 -22.81 1.31 9.30
CA GLN A 113 -22.71 -0.03 9.87
C GLN A 113 -22.17 -0.01 11.30
N LEU A 114 -21.09 0.73 11.58
CA LEU A 114 -20.56 0.88 12.93
C LEU A 114 -21.61 1.47 13.87
N GLY A 115 -22.37 2.45 13.39
CA GLY A 115 -23.48 3.07 14.11
C GLY A 115 -24.57 2.09 14.53
N ARG A 116 -25.00 1.19 13.63
CA ARG A 116 -26.03 0.17 13.95
C ARG A 116 -25.62 -0.78 15.06
N THR A 117 -24.33 -1.08 15.20
CA THR A 117 -23.85 -1.99 16.25
C THR A 117 -23.79 -1.32 17.62
N GLY A 118 -23.55 0.00 17.67
CA GLY A 118 -23.22 0.73 18.89
C GLY A 118 -21.96 0.21 19.60
N ARG A 119 -21.09 -0.53 18.90
CA ARG A 119 -19.87 -1.12 19.45
C ARG A 119 -18.65 -0.25 19.19
N ALA A 120 -17.64 -0.40 20.05
CA ALA A 120 -16.34 0.23 19.94
C ALA A 120 -15.34 -0.66 19.19
N PHE A 121 -14.73 -0.12 18.14
CA PHE A 121 -13.78 -0.83 17.29
C PHE A 121 -12.39 -0.20 17.40
N PRO A 122 -11.30 -0.99 17.40
CA PRO A 122 -9.94 -0.45 17.39
C PRO A 122 -9.71 0.38 16.12
N LEU A 123 -9.22 1.60 16.31
CA LEU A 123 -9.02 2.54 15.20
C LEU A 123 -7.92 2.06 14.24
N LEU A 124 -6.89 1.37 14.77
CA LEU A 124 -5.82 0.79 13.96
C LEU A 124 -6.33 -0.34 13.06
N ASP A 125 -7.26 -1.16 13.54
CA ASP A 125 -7.82 -2.26 12.76
C ASP A 125 -8.69 -1.72 11.61
N ILE A 126 -9.47 -0.68 11.89
CA ILE A 126 -10.19 0.03 10.83
C ILE A 126 -9.22 0.66 9.83
N ALA A 127 -8.12 1.25 10.29
CA ALA A 127 -7.09 1.80 9.40
C ALA A 127 -6.44 0.71 8.53
N ALA A 128 -6.17 -0.48 9.09
CA ALA A 128 -5.67 -1.63 8.34
C ALA A 128 -6.69 -2.11 7.28
N MET A 129 -7.99 -2.08 7.60
CA MET A 129 -9.05 -2.38 6.65
C MET A 129 -8.99 -1.47 5.43
N PHE A 130 -8.81 -0.16 5.63
CA PHE A 130 -8.70 0.79 4.53
C PHE A 130 -7.49 0.52 3.64
N LEU A 131 -6.41 -0.07 4.15
CA LEU A 131 -5.21 -0.41 3.38
C LEU A 131 -5.26 -1.79 2.71
N SER A 132 -6.27 -2.60 3.05
CA SER A 132 -6.39 -3.98 2.59
C SER A 132 -6.68 -4.11 1.09
N LYS A 133 -7.35 -3.11 0.51
CA LYS A 133 -7.74 -3.08 -0.90
C LYS A 133 -7.46 -1.71 -1.51
N PRO A 134 -6.93 -1.64 -2.74
CA PRO A 134 -6.60 -0.38 -3.40
C PRO A 134 -7.84 0.51 -3.63
N GLU A 135 -9.04 -0.05 -3.72
CA GLU A 135 -10.28 0.70 -3.91
C GLU A 135 -10.68 1.52 -2.67
N TYR A 136 -10.12 1.22 -1.51
CA TYR A 136 -10.50 1.84 -0.25
C TYR A 136 -9.63 3.05 0.10
N PHE A 137 -8.57 3.32 -0.63
CA PHE A 137 -7.70 4.45 -0.34
C PHE A 137 -7.27 5.20 -1.60
N ALA A 138 -7.02 6.49 -1.40
CA ALA A 138 -6.28 7.32 -2.34
C ALA A 138 -4.85 7.53 -1.82
N ILE A 139 -3.92 7.79 -2.73
CA ILE A 139 -2.52 8.04 -2.42
C ILE A 139 -2.22 9.50 -2.72
N LYS A 140 -1.72 10.21 -1.72
CA LYS A 140 -1.20 11.55 -1.84
C LYS A 140 0.31 11.48 -1.99
N LEU A 141 0.79 11.99 -3.12
CA LEU A 141 2.19 12.12 -3.50
C LEU A 141 2.58 13.59 -3.31
N GLU A 142 3.60 13.85 -2.51
CA GLU A 142 4.15 15.19 -2.28
C GLU A 142 5.66 15.16 -2.50
N SER A 143 6.17 15.95 -3.43
CA SER A 143 7.61 16.19 -3.53
C SER A 143 8.07 17.14 -2.44
N PHE A 144 9.31 16.97 -1.98
CA PHE A 144 9.93 17.84 -0.98
C PHE A 144 11.28 18.36 -1.48
N PRO A 145 11.70 19.56 -1.05
CA PRO A 145 12.93 20.18 -1.50
C PRO A 145 14.16 19.36 -1.12
N GLU A 146 15.23 19.58 -1.89
CA GLU A 146 16.56 19.11 -1.54
C GLU A 146 17.16 20.00 -0.45
N GLU A 147 18.08 19.44 0.36
CA GLU A 147 18.80 20.22 1.36
C GLU A 147 19.51 21.41 0.68
N GLY A 148 19.18 22.63 1.11
CA GLY A 148 19.73 23.86 0.52
C GLY A 148 18.97 24.42 -0.69
N ARG A 149 17.81 23.86 -1.07
CA ARG A 149 16.90 24.46 -2.06
C ARG A 149 15.57 24.87 -1.44
N ASP A 150 15.02 26.00 -1.89
CA ASP A 150 13.73 26.50 -1.42
C ASP A 150 12.53 25.83 -2.10
N SER A 151 12.71 25.25 -3.30
CA SER A 151 11.62 24.66 -4.08
C SER A 151 11.76 23.14 -4.27
N ALA A 152 10.64 22.43 -4.12
CA ALA A 152 10.55 21.01 -4.40
C ALA A 152 10.56 20.73 -5.91
N PRO A 153 11.17 19.63 -6.37
CA PRO A 153 11.09 19.25 -7.77
C PRO A 153 9.62 18.97 -8.14
N PRO A 154 9.15 19.44 -9.31
CA PRO A 154 7.78 19.22 -9.72
C PRO A 154 7.52 17.74 -10.04
N LEU A 155 6.28 17.31 -9.87
CA LEU A 155 5.74 16.08 -10.45
C LEU A 155 4.86 16.44 -11.65
N PHE A 156 4.61 15.45 -12.50
CA PHE A 156 3.78 15.61 -13.69
C PHE A 156 2.68 14.56 -13.68
N GLN A 157 1.41 14.97 -13.79
CA GLN A 157 0.26 14.07 -13.80
C GLN A 157 -0.53 14.21 -15.11
N CYS A 158 -0.87 13.08 -15.72
CA CYS A 158 -1.86 13.03 -16.78
C CYS A 158 -3.27 13.16 -16.19
N SER A 159 -4.03 14.17 -16.62
CA SER A 159 -5.37 14.49 -16.10
C SER A 159 -6.43 13.44 -16.45
N GLU A 160 -6.24 12.68 -17.53
CA GLU A 160 -7.20 11.65 -18.00
C GLU A 160 -7.15 10.36 -17.19
N CYS A 161 -5.94 9.86 -16.91
CA CYS A 161 -5.74 8.55 -16.28
C CYS A 161 -5.11 8.63 -14.89
N GLN A 162 -4.79 9.84 -14.42
CA GLN A 162 -4.10 10.12 -13.15
C GLN A 162 -2.69 9.54 -13.03
N ALA A 163 -2.08 9.03 -14.12
CA ALA A 163 -0.70 8.55 -14.10
C ALA A 163 0.27 9.69 -13.76
N VAL A 164 1.24 9.42 -12.89
CA VAL A 164 2.20 10.42 -12.37
C VAL A 164 3.62 10.02 -12.74
N PHE A 165 4.43 11.02 -13.07
CA PHE A 165 5.82 10.89 -13.52
C PHE A 165 6.71 11.92 -12.82
N VAL A 166 7.98 11.56 -12.65
CA VAL A 166 9.01 12.50 -12.19
C VAL A 166 9.48 13.40 -13.33
N GLU A 167 9.56 12.85 -14.55
CA GLU A 167 10.06 13.54 -15.74
C GLU A 167 8.91 14.01 -16.64
N LYS A 168 9.01 15.24 -17.17
CA LYS A 168 7.97 15.85 -18.02
C LYS A 168 7.84 15.10 -19.35
N GLU A 169 8.95 14.76 -19.97
CA GLU A 169 9.02 14.10 -21.28
C GLU A 169 8.34 12.74 -21.24
N ARG A 170 8.50 12.00 -20.14
CA ARG A 170 7.83 10.72 -19.92
C ARG A 170 6.33 10.89 -19.76
N ALA A 171 5.88 11.92 -19.03
CA ALA A 171 4.46 12.23 -18.91
C ALA A 171 3.83 12.58 -20.26
N LEU A 172 4.52 13.38 -21.08
CA LEU A 172 4.07 13.74 -22.43
C LEU A 172 3.97 12.51 -23.35
N GLY A 173 5.02 11.68 -23.36
CA GLY A 173 5.04 10.44 -24.14
C GLY A 173 3.95 9.46 -23.72
N HIS A 174 3.70 9.32 -22.41
CA HIS A 174 2.59 8.51 -21.89
C HIS A 174 1.24 9.07 -22.33
N ALA A 175 1.03 10.37 -22.15
CA ALA A 175 -0.26 11.01 -22.44
C ALA A 175 -0.61 10.88 -23.93
N LEU A 176 0.37 11.03 -24.83
CA LEU A 176 0.18 10.74 -26.25
C LEU A 176 -0.10 9.25 -26.47
N LYS A 177 0.80 8.35 -26.06
CA LYS A 177 0.67 6.91 -26.33
C LYS A 177 -0.63 6.30 -25.80
N ALA A 178 -1.04 6.66 -24.59
CA ALA A 178 -2.20 6.08 -23.91
C ALA A 178 -3.53 6.70 -24.38
N HIS A 179 -3.51 7.92 -24.91
CA HIS A 179 -4.72 8.68 -25.25
C HIS A 179 -4.74 9.21 -26.68
N ILE A 180 -3.85 8.73 -27.56
CA ILE A 180 -3.77 9.17 -28.97
C ILE A 180 -5.12 9.05 -29.68
N GLY A 181 -5.86 7.96 -29.46
CA GLY A 181 -7.17 7.72 -30.07
C GLY A 181 -8.27 8.69 -29.65
N LYS A 182 -8.05 9.56 -28.64
CA LYS A 182 -8.97 10.65 -28.30
C LYS A 182 -8.75 11.90 -29.15
N PHE A 183 -7.54 12.09 -29.68
CA PHE A 183 -7.12 13.31 -30.36
C PHE A 183 -6.83 13.09 -31.84
N TYR A 184 -6.45 11.87 -32.22
CA TYR A 184 -6.10 11.52 -33.59
C TYR A 184 -6.72 10.19 -33.99
N GLU A 185 -7.27 10.16 -35.20
CA GLU A 185 -7.72 8.95 -35.87
C GLU A 185 -6.66 8.51 -36.90
N LYS A 186 -6.34 7.21 -36.89
CA LYS A 186 -5.43 6.62 -37.87
C LYS A 186 -6.24 6.19 -39.09
N GLN A 187 -5.96 6.79 -40.25
CA GLN A 187 -6.54 6.40 -41.54
C GLN A 187 -5.45 5.81 -42.43
N GLU A 188 -5.69 4.61 -42.97
CA GLU A 188 -4.79 4.00 -43.94
C GLU A 188 -5.29 4.37 -45.34
N THR A 189 -4.59 5.31 -45.97
CA THR A 189 -4.93 5.81 -47.31
C THR A 189 -4.04 5.12 -48.33
N GLN A 190 -4.62 4.70 -49.45
CA GLN A 190 -3.87 4.13 -50.58
C GLN A 190 -3.33 5.28 -51.44
N ALA A 191 -2.04 5.56 -51.32
CA ALA A 191 -1.33 6.58 -52.09
C ALA A 191 -1.00 6.08 -53.52
N GLU A 192 -0.59 7.00 -54.40
CA GLU A 192 -0.15 6.62 -55.75
C GLU A 192 0.97 5.57 -55.70
N PRO A 193 0.89 4.50 -56.52
CA PRO A 193 1.96 3.53 -56.64
C PRO A 193 3.28 4.22 -56.99
N PRO A 194 4.42 3.81 -56.40
CA PRO A 194 5.70 4.43 -56.68
C PRO A 194 6.01 4.39 -58.19
N LYS A 195 6.22 5.56 -58.81
CA LYS A 195 6.55 5.68 -60.24
C LYS A 195 8.02 5.32 -60.45
N GLY A 196 8.28 4.22 -61.14
CA GLY A 196 9.63 3.77 -61.47
C GLY A 196 9.64 2.39 -62.13
N ASN A 197 10.65 2.14 -62.97
CA ASN A 197 10.89 0.80 -63.51
C ASN A 197 11.69 -0.02 -62.49
N PHE A 198 11.01 -0.89 -61.75
CA PHE A 198 11.62 -1.71 -60.70
C PHE A 198 11.93 -3.11 -61.23
N VAL A 199 13.21 -3.41 -61.39
CA VAL A 199 13.70 -4.69 -61.93
C VAL A 199 13.76 -5.80 -60.87
N CYS A 200 13.98 -5.43 -59.60
CA CYS A 200 14.05 -6.37 -58.49
C CYS A 200 13.58 -5.72 -57.17
N VAL A 201 13.14 -6.55 -56.22
CA VAL A 201 12.81 -6.14 -54.86
C VAL A 201 13.72 -6.87 -53.88
N ALA A 202 14.30 -6.13 -52.96
CA ALA A 202 15.06 -6.71 -51.86
C ALA A 202 14.12 -7.31 -50.83
N ARG A 203 14.38 -8.56 -50.46
CA ARG A 203 13.66 -9.34 -49.47
C ARG A 203 14.59 -9.69 -48.33
N CYS A 204 14.10 -9.57 -47.10
CA CYS A 204 14.84 -10.05 -45.95
C CYS A 204 14.93 -11.58 -45.98
N GLY A 205 16.13 -12.16 -46.03
CA GLY A 205 16.32 -13.61 -46.02
C GLY A 205 15.95 -14.29 -44.70
N LEU A 206 15.71 -13.52 -43.63
CA LEU A 206 15.30 -14.03 -42.31
C LEU A 206 13.78 -13.95 -42.08
N SER A 207 13.16 -12.79 -42.31
CA SER A 207 11.71 -12.61 -42.11
C SER A 207 10.88 -12.84 -43.36
N GLY A 208 11.50 -12.82 -44.54
CA GLY A 208 10.80 -12.87 -45.82
C GLY A 208 10.07 -11.57 -46.20
N GLU A 209 10.19 -10.49 -45.41
CA GLU A 209 9.52 -9.21 -45.67
C GLU A 209 10.19 -8.41 -46.78
N LEU A 210 9.37 -7.68 -47.54
CA LEU A 210 9.79 -6.89 -48.70
C LEU A 210 10.28 -5.51 -48.25
N LEU A 211 11.58 -5.27 -48.39
CA LEU A 211 12.24 -4.00 -48.08
C LEU A 211 12.05 -2.98 -49.20
N GLY A 212 11.86 -3.48 -50.42
CA GLY A 212 11.72 -2.68 -51.63
C GLY A 212 12.96 -2.73 -52.52
N PRO A 213 12.91 -2.12 -53.71
CA PRO A 213 14.03 -2.09 -54.64
C PRO A 213 15.23 -1.34 -54.04
N PRO A 214 16.48 -1.78 -54.30
CA PRO A 214 17.68 -1.10 -53.81
C PRO A 214 17.79 0.39 -54.21
N ASN A 215 17.15 0.76 -55.33
CA ASN A 215 17.13 2.13 -55.85
C ASN A 215 15.97 3.00 -55.30
N TYR A 216 15.15 2.48 -54.38
CA TYR A 216 14.03 3.22 -53.79
C TYR A 216 14.48 4.08 -52.60
N HIS A 217 14.09 5.35 -52.56
CA HIS A 217 14.50 6.28 -51.49
C HIS A 217 14.09 5.80 -50.08
N GLY A 218 12.98 5.08 -49.94
CA GLY A 218 12.55 4.54 -48.64
C GLY A 218 13.18 3.19 -48.26
N TYR A 219 14.06 2.61 -49.09
CA TYR A 219 14.70 1.32 -48.83
C TYR A 219 15.56 1.35 -47.55
N SER A 220 16.36 2.39 -47.37
CA SER A 220 17.25 2.56 -46.22
C SER A 220 16.50 2.73 -44.89
N GLU A 221 15.41 3.48 -44.90
CA GLU A 221 14.54 3.67 -43.74
C GLU A 221 13.85 2.37 -43.34
N LYS A 222 13.25 1.66 -44.30
CA LYS A 222 12.56 0.37 -44.05
C LYS A 222 13.52 -0.71 -43.56
N LEU A 223 14.76 -0.72 -44.07
CA LEU A 223 15.84 -1.60 -43.58
C LEU A 223 16.21 -1.30 -42.14
N SER A 224 16.40 -0.03 -41.80
CA SER A 224 16.75 0.40 -40.45
C SER A 224 15.64 0.12 -39.44
N GLU A 225 14.38 0.31 -39.85
CA GLU A 225 13.21 0.02 -39.03
C GLU A 225 13.05 -1.48 -38.73
N LEU A 226 13.18 -2.34 -39.75
CA LEU A 226 13.10 -3.80 -39.58
C LEU A 226 14.26 -4.35 -38.75
N HIS A 227 15.46 -3.81 -38.93
CA HIS A 227 16.60 -4.14 -38.08
C HIS A 227 16.31 -3.80 -36.61
N ARG A 228 15.87 -2.56 -36.33
CA ARG A 228 15.57 -2.11 -34.97
C ARG A 228 14.44 -2.89 -34.30
N THR A 229 13.41 -3.27 -35.04
CA THR A 229 12.21 -3.90 -34.49
C THR A 229 12.33 -5.42 -34.32
N ARG A 230 12.97 -6.13 -35.26
CA ARG A 230 13.04 -7.61 -35.25
C ARG A 230 14.44 -8.18 -35.11
N PHE A 231 15.47 -7.47 -35.57
CA PHE A 231 16.83 -8.01 -35.68
C PHE A 231 17.88 -7.21 -34.92
N ALA A 232 17.48 -6.55 -33.83
CA ALA A 232 18.36 -5.71 -33.01
C ALA A 232 19.52 -6.48 -32.34
N HIS A 233 19.47 -7.82 -32.36
CA HIS A 233 20.51 -8.72 -31.86
C HIS A 233 21.63 -9.00 -32.87
N LEU A 234 21.45 -8.65 -34.16
CA LEU A 234 22.47 -8.77 -35.21
C LEU A 234 23.11 -7.41 -35.47
N THR A 235 24.36 -7.39 -35.94
CA THR A 235 24.93 -6.14 -36.43
C THR A 235 24.27 -5.73 -37.76
N LEU A 236 24.29 -4.43 -38.07
CA LEU A 236 23.65 -3.89 -39.27
C LEU A 236 24.28 -4.47 -40.56
N ASP A 237 25.58 -4.75 -40.55
CA ASP A 237 26.30 -5.32 -41.69
C ASP A 237 26.02 -6.83 -41.86
N GLU A 238 25.90 -7.58 -40.76
CA GLU A 238 25.43 -8.97 -40.81
C GLU A 238 23.97 -9.09 -41.29
N TYR A 239 23.14 -8.11 -40.96
CA TYR A 239 21.77 -8.07 -41.45
C TYR A 239 21.73 -7.77 -42.96
N ARG A 240 22.54 -6.81 -43.43
CA ARG A 240 22.66 -6.46 -44.86
C ARG A 240 23.11 -7.62 -45.72
N SER A 241 24.05 -8.45 -45.26
CA SER A 241 24.53 -9.61 -46.02
C SER A 241 23.49 -10.72 -46.19
N ARG A 242 22.41 -10.69 -45.41
CA ARG A 242 21.30 -11.66 -45.47
C ARG A 242 20.09 -11.15 -46.27
N ILE A 243 20.24 -10.05 -47.01
CA ILE A 243 19.20 -9.52 -47.89
C ILE A 243 19.40 -10.14 -49.28
N THR A 244 18.33 -10.69 -49.84
CA THR A 244 18.33 -11.30 -51.19
C THR A 244 17.50 -10.43 -52.12
N ASN A 245 18.03 -10.14 -53.30
CA ASN A 245 17.29 -9.44 -54.35
C ASN A 245 16.52 -10.47 -55.18
N GLU A 246 15.19 -10.39 -55.18
CA GLU A 246 14.32 -11.27 -55.94
C GLU A 246 13.67 -10.47 -57.08
N SER A 247 13.77 -10.98 -58.30
CA SER A 247 13.25 -10.35 -59.53
C SER A 247 11.89 -10.92 -59.96
N ASP A 248 11.14 -11.51 -59.03
CA ASP A 248 9.81 -12.06 -59.30
C ASP A 248 8.78 -10.92 -59.50
N PRO A 249 8.11 -10.84 -60.66
CA PRO A 249 7.06 -9.85 -60.93
C PRO A 249 5.95 -9.82 -59.86
N ALA A 250 5.61 -10.97 -59.28
CA ALA A 250 4.56 -11.06 -58.27
C ALA A 250 4.97 -10.36 -56.95
N LEU A 251 6.25 -10.45 -56.58
CA LEU A 251 6.78 -9.78 -55.38
C LEU A 251 6.94 -8.28 -55.59
N ILE A 252 7.28 -7.86 -56.82
CA ILE A 252 7.33 -6.45 -57.20
C ILE A 252 5.95 -5.80 -57.06
N GLU A 253 4.89 -6.47 -57.54
CA GLU A 253 3.52 -5.97 -57.38
C GLU A 253 3.04 -5.98 -55.92
N ARG A 254 3.35 -7.03 -55.15
CA ARG A 254 3.06 -7.05 -53.71
C ARG A 254 3.76 -5.92 -52.96
N TRP A 255 5.03 -5.67 -53.25
CA TRP A 255 5.75 -4.54 -52.68
C TRP A 255 5.12 -3.21 -53.10
N LYS A 256 4.72 -3.01 -54.36
CA LYS A 256 4.00 -1.79 -54.79
C LYS A 256 2.68 -1.59 -54.05
N GLN A 257 1.95 -2.67 -53.77
CA GLN A 257 0.72 -2.64 -52.97
C GLN A 257 1.00 -2.32 -51.49
N GLU A 258 2.09 -2.84 -50.93
CA GLU A 258 2.50 -2.50 -49.55
C GLU A 258 3.05 -1.08 -49.45
N ALA A 259 3.81 -0.63 -50.45
CA ALA A 259 4.40 0.70 -50.52
C ALA A 259 3.36 1.79 -50.81
N SER A 260 2.22 1.44 -51.42
CA SER A 260 1.09 2.36 -51.59
C SER A 260 0.24 2.52 -50.33
N LYS A 261 0.42 1.69 -49.29
CA LYS A 261 -0.26 1.90 -48.00
C LYS A 261 0.44 2.99 -47.23
N GLN A 262 -0.15 4.18 -47.19
CA GLN A 262 0.32 5.28 -46.37
C GLN A 262 -0.58 5.41 -45.14
N THR A 263 0.04 5.52 -43.96
CA THR A 263 -0.69 5.87 -42.74
C THR A 263 -0.79 7.38 -42.66
N GLU A 264 -2.00 7.90 -42.61
CA GLU A 264 -2.31 9.30 -42.37
C GLU A 264 -3.06 9.42 -41.04
N TRP A 265 -2.68 10.40 -40.23
CA TRP A 265 -3.32 10.69 -38.95
C TRP A 265 -4.16 11.95 -39.10
N LYS A 266 -5.43 11.88 -38.74
CA LYS A 266 -6.34 13.04 -38.75
C LYS A 266 -6.61 13.50 -37.33
N SER A 267 -6.51 14.79 -37.06
CA SER A 267 -6.94 15.34 -35.77
C SER A 267 -8.45 15.25 -35.63
N VAL A 268 -8.89 14.85 -34.43
CA VAL A 268 -10.30 14.76 -34.05
C VAL A 268 -10.67 16.07 -33.35
N GLY A 269 -11.49 16.92 -33.97
CA GLY A 269 -11.92 18.19 -33.37
C GLY A 269 -12.26 19.29 -34.38
N ALA A 270 -12.35 20.53 -33.90
CA ALA A 270 -12.80 21.69 -34.67
C ALA A 270 -11.85 22.13 -35.80
N GLU A 271 -10.58 21.73 -35.75
CA GLU A 271 -9.59 21.96 -36.80
C GLU A 271 -9.11 20.61 -37.34
N GLU A 272 -9.65 20.19 -38.47
CA GLU A 272 -9.22 19.00 -39.18
C GLU A 272 -7.83 19.24 -39.79
N ARG A 273 -6.82 18.54 -39.25
CA ARG A 273 -5.44 18.53 -39.74
C ARG A 273 -5.05 17.10 -40.05
N THR A 274 -4.35 16.92 -41.16
CA THR A 274 -3.79 15.64 -41.56
C THR A 274 -2.28 15.64 -41.35
N PHE A 275 -1.75 14.52 -40.87
CA PHE A 275 -0.34 14.32 -40.60
C PHE A 275 0.11 12.99 -41.19
N GLN A 276 1.22 12.99 -41.91
CA GLN A 276 1.76 11.78 -42.54
C GLN A 276 2.84 11.12 -41.68
N ARG A 277 3.46 11.86 -40.76
CA ARG A 277 4.51 11.36 -39.86
C ARG A 277 4.05 11.44 -38.41
N MET A 278 4.39 10.41 -37.63
CA MET A 278 4.16 10.40 -36.19
C MET A 278 4.85 11.57 -35.48
N ALA A 279 6.02 12.01 -35.94
CA ALA A 279 6.73 13.14 -35.35
C ALA A 279 5.92 14.44 -35.41
N ASP A 280 5.20 14.67 -36.51
CA ASP A 280 4.36 15.86 -36.69
C ASP A 280 3.14 15.80 -35.75
N VAL A 281 2.55 14.61 -35.59
CA VAL A 281 1.50 14.34 -34.60
C VAL A 281 2.00 14.61 -33.17
N GLU A 282 3.22 14.19 -32.82
CA GLU A 282 3.74 14.46 -31.49
C GLU A 282 3.97 15.96 -31.24
N SER A 283 4.39 16.71 -32.27
CA SER A 283 4.59 18.16 -32.17
C SER A 283 3.25 18.87 -31.99
N ASP A 284 2.28 18.55 -32.83
CA ASP A 284 0.91 19.06 -32.74
C ASP A 284 0.29 18.79 -31.36
N PHE A 285 0.46 17.57 -30.86
CA PHE A 285 -0.02 17.17 -29.56
C PHE A 285 0.64 17.96 -28.43
N ARG A 286 1.96 18.14 -28.47
CA ARG A 286 2.71 18.89 -27.46
C ARG A 286 2.29 20.35 -27.38
N GLU A 287 1.96 20.95 -28.52
CA GLU A 287 1.57 22.35 -28.58
C GLU A 287 0.13 22.58 -28.13
N ARG A 288 -0.81 21.76 -28.61
CA ARG A 288 -2.25 22.05 -28.48
C ARG A 288 -2.97 21.27 -27.39
N HIS A 289 -2.58 20.02 -27.18
CA HIS A 289 -3.30 19.12 -26.27
C HIS A 289 -2.58 18.94 -24.93
N ALA A 290 -1.25 18.82 -24.96
CA ALA A 290 -0.45 18.52 -23.79
C ALA A 290 -0.56 19.55 -22.63
N PRO A 291 -0.66 20.88 -22.85
CA PRO A 291 -0.78 21.83 -21.75
C PRO A 291 -2.05 21.63 -20.89
N GLY A 292 -3.15 21.18 -21.51
CA GLY A 292 -4.38 20.84 -20.79
C GLY A 292 -4.36 19.46 -20.14
N LEU A 293 -3.55 18.55 -20.69
CA LEU A 293 -3.53 17.14 -20.32
C LEU A 293 -2.48 16.79 -19.26
N VAL A 294 -1.32 17.43 -19.28
CA VAL A 294 -0.22 17.17 -18.35
C VAL A 294 -0.09 18.33 -17.38
N LYS A 295 -0.54 18.11 -16.15
CA LYS A 295 -0.46 19.09 -15.08
C LYS A 295 0.87 18.96 -14.36
N GLN A 296 1.48 20.09 -14.01
CA GLN A 296 2.69 20.17 -13.22
C GLN A 296 2.36 20.69 -11.82
N CYS A 297 2.65 19.92 -10.77
CA CYS A 297 2.45 20.33 -9.36
C CYS A 297 3.45 19.61 -8.46
N ALA A 298 3.73 20.17 -7.26
CA ALA A 298 4.49 19.47 -6.23
C ALA A 298 3.67 18.37 -5.52
N ARG A 299 2.34 18.41 -5.66
CA ARG A 299 1.41 17.50 -4.99
C ARG A 299 0.35 16.97 -5.94
N PHE A 300 0.16 15.66 -5.92
CA PHE A 300 -0.96 15.00 -6.59
C PHE A 300 -1.65 13.97 -5.70
N ILE A 301 -2.92 13.73 -5.98
CA ILE A 301 -3.68 12.62 -5.40
C ILE A 301 -4.03 11.68 -6.55
N ILE A 302 -3.76 10.39 -6.36
CA ILE A 302 -4.13 9.32 -7.29
C ILE A 302 -5.01 8.30 -6.56
N SER A 303 -5.87 7.62 -7.31
CA SER A 303 -6.61 6.48 -6.76
C SER A 303 -5.68 5.28 -6.51
N GLY A 304 -6.03 4.44 -5.53
CA GLY A 304 -5.27 3.21 -5.27
C GLY A 304 -5.15 2.28 -6.50
N PRO A 305 -6.19 2.05 -7.32
CA PRO A 305 -6.06 1.23 -8.52
C PRO A 305 -5.09 1.78 -9.57
N VAL A 306 -5.00 3.11 -9.71
CA VAL A 306 -4.02 3.75 -10.61
C VAL A 306 -2.59 3.47 -10.14
N SER A 307 -2.35 3.46 -8.82
CA SER A 307 -1.02 3.23 -8.28
C SER A 307 -0.40 1.88 -8.63
N LEU A 308 -1.24 0.87 -8.92
CA LEU A 308 -0.81 -0.47 -9.32
C LEU A 308 -0.36 -0.55 -10.79
N ARG A 309 -0.73 0.44 -11.61
CA ARG A 309 -0.47 0.48 -13.07
C ARG A 309 0.49 1.60 -13.48
N LEU A 310 1.23 2.16 -12.53
CA LEU A 310 2.17 3.25 -12.83
C LEU A 310 3.35 2.77 -13.67
N GLU A 311 3.64 3.49 -14.75
CA GLU A 311 4.78 3.24 -15.63
C GLU A 311 6.11 3.75 -15.04
N ASP A 312 6.05 4.78 -14.19
CA ASP A 312 7.22 5.31 -13.51
C ASP A 312 7.60 4.40 -12.32
N SER A 313 8.61 3.56 -12.55
CA SER A 313 9.09 2.59 -11.57
C SER A 313 9.63 3.23 -10.29
N ALA A 314 10.09 4.47 -10.35
CA ALA A 314 10.64 5.17 -9.19
C ALA A 314 9.51 5.56 -8.23
N ILE A 315 8.43 6.14 -8.75
CA ILE A 315 7.22 6.45 -7.97
C ILE A 315 6.54 5.17 -7.48
N ALA A 316 6.42 4.17 -8.35
CA ALA A 316 5.86 2.87 -7.97
C ALA A 316 6.67 2.20 -6.84
N GLY A 317 8.00 2.35 -6.86
CA GLY A 317 8.89 1.92 -5.76
C GLY A 317 8.54 2.62 -4.44
N CYS A 318 8.50 3.95 -4.43
CA CYS A 318 8.16 4.74 -3.24
C CYS A 318 6.80 4.38 -2.64
N ILE A 319 5.79 4.16 -3.50
CA ILE A 319 4.44 3.75 -3.07
C ILE A 319 4.47 2.37 -2.43
N ARG A 320 5.12 1.38 -3.06
CA ARG A 320 5.23 0.03 -2.51
C ARG A 320 5.93 0.03 -1.15
N ASP A 321 6.99 0.81 -0.99
CA ASP A 321 7.71 0.90 0.28
C ASP A 321 6.90 1.59 1.37
N ALA A 322 6.15 2.64 1.02
CA ALA A 322 5.23 3.29 1.94
C ALA A 322 4.09 2.34 2.35
N TRP A 323 3.51 1.60 1.40
CA TRP A 323 2.44 0.64 1.66
C TRP A 323 2.91 -0.50 2.56
N LYS A 324 4.13 -1.02 2.36
CA LYS A 324 4.72 -2.04 3.25
C LYS A 324 4.85 -1.54 4.70
N ARG A 325 5.31 -0.30 4.90
CA ARG A 325 5.42 0.29 6.24
C ARG A 325 4.05 0.46 6.88
N GLU A 326 3.11 1.02 6.14
CA GLU A 326 1.78 1.32 6.65
C GLU A 326 0.95 0.05 6.90
N SER A 327 1.13 -1.00 6.09
CA SER A 327 0.47 -2.30 6.29
C SER A 327 0.96 -3.04 7.53
N ARG A 328 2.20 -2.78 7.99
CA ARG A 328 2.72 -3.34 9.25
C ARG A 328 2.13 -2.65 10.47
N PHE A 329 1.97 -1.33 10.41
CA PHE A 329 1.38 -0.54 11.49
C PHE A 329 0.71 0.72 10.91
N PRO A 330 -0.63 0.75 10.79
CA PRO A 330 -1.36 1.74 10.00
C PRO A 330 -1.58 3.06 10.74
N LEU A 331 -0.50 3.62 11.29
CA LEU A 331 -0.55 4.81 12.14
C LEU A 331 -0.99 6.05 11.37
N ARG A 332 -0.41 6.32 10.19
CA ARG A 332 -0.73 7.52 9.41
C ARG A 332 -2.15 7.45 8.88
N MET A 333 -2.59 6.28 8.42
CA MET A 333 -3.99 6.04 8.03
C MET A 333 -4.94 6.25 9.21
N SER A 334 -4.59 5.75 10.41
CA SER A 334 -5.40 5.96 11.63
C SER A 334 -5.51 7.42 12.06
N ILE A 335 -4.55 8.27 11.68
CA ILE A 335 -4.58 9.71 11.91
C ILE A 335 -5.39 10.38 10.79
N ALA A 336 -5.19 9.99 9.53
CA ALA A 336 -5.86 10.55 8.36
C ALA A 336 -7.39 10.36 8.40
N ILE A 337 -7.89 9.27 8.98
CA ILE A 337 -9.33 8.99 9.05
C ILE A 337 -10.08 9.77 10.14
N ARG A 338 -9.37 10.24 11.18
CA ARG A 338 -10.01 10.87 12.36
C ARG A 338 -10.89 12.07 12.03
N PRO A 339 -10.45 13.04 11.20
CA PRO A 339 -11.30 14.18 10.86
C PRO A 339 -12.59 13.72 10.19
N ALA A 340 -12.50 12.74 9.28
CA ALA A 340 -13.64 12.23 8.55
C ALA A 340 -14.64 11.50 9.46
N PHE A 341 -14.17 10.73 10.44
CA PHE A 341 -15.01 10.12 11.48
C PHE A 341 -15.70 11.15 12.37
N ARG A 342 -14.99 12.18 12.82
CA ARG A 342 -15.61 13.26 13.61
C ARG A 342 -16.70 13.98 12.83
N HIS A 343 -16.48 14.27 11.55
CA HIS A 343 -17.49 14.89 10.68
C HIS A 343 -18.71 13.99 10.42
N LEU A 344 -18.57 12.68 10.53
CA LEU A 344 -19.65 11.70 10.35
C LEU A 344 -20.29 11.26 11.68
N GLY A 345 -20.04 11.97 12.78
CA GLY A 345 -20.68 11.70 14.07
C GLY A 345 -20.09 10.53 14.86
N MET A 346 -18.90 10.05 14.50
CA MET A 346 -18.21 9.01 15.27
C MET A 346 -17.29 9.64 16.33
N HIS A 347 -17.27 9.02 17.50
CA HIS A 347 -16.47 9.41 18.65
C HIS A 347 -15.22 8.56 18.73
N ILE A 348 -14.07 9.21 18.91
CA ILE A 348 -12.77 8.54 19.08
C ILE A 348 -12.30 8.79 20.50
N PHE A 349 -12.03 7.72 21.23
CA PHE A 349 -11.57 7.77 22.62
C PHE A 349 -10.43 6.78 22.84
N LYS A 350 -9.69 6.98 23.92
CA LYS A 350 -8.61 6.07 24.32
C LYS A 350 -9.09 5.20 25.46
N VAL A 351 -8.74 3.92 25.39
CA VAL A 351 -8.98 2.96 26.46
C VAL A 351 -7.60 2.46 26.93
N GLY A 352 -7.36 2.58 28.24
CA GLY A 352 -6.04 2.39 28.83
C GLY A 352 -4.99 3.38 28.28
N ASP A 353 -3.72 2.99 28.33
CA ASP A 353 -2.60 3.90 28.02
C ASP A 353 -2.26 3.98 26.53
N LYS A 354 -2.82 3.13 25.66
CA LYS A 354 -2.29 2.96 24.28
C LYS A 354 -3.31 2.80 23.16
N ALA A 355 -4.48 2.20 23.37
CA ALA A 355 -5.38 1.85 22.29
C ALA A 355 -6.46 2.92 22.04
N ALA A 356 -6.57 3.38 20.78
CA ALA A 356 -7.64 4.28 20.36
C ALA A 356 -8.78 3.46 19.75
N PHE A 357 -9.99 3.74 20.18
CA PHE A 357 -11.22 3.12 19.71
C PHE A 357 -12.12 4.16 19.05
N VAL A 358 -13.02 3.69 18.20
CA VAL A 358 -14.06 4.49 17.57
C VAL A 358 -15.44 3.84 17.77
N SER A 359 -16.43 4.64 18.15
CA SER A 359 -17.83 4.22 18.35
C SER A 359 -18.77 5.35 17.92
N ALA A 360 -20.02 5.02 17.57
CA ALA A 360 -21.06 6.02 17.38
C ALA A 360 -21.57 6.60 18.71
N ILE A 361 -21.33 5.89 19.81
CA ILE A 361 -21.73 6.30 21.16
C ILE A 361 -20.51 6.93 21.83
N SER A 362 -20.68 8.15 22.34
CA SER A 362 -19.66 8.82 23.13
C SER A 362 -19.60 8.21 24.53
N PRO A 363 -18.43 7.78 25.03
CA PRO A 363 -18.30 7.40 26.43
C PRO A 363 -18.66 8.56 27.36
N ASP A 364 -19.53 8.29 28.33
CA ASP A 364 -20.00 9.24 29.34
C ASP A 364 -20.00 8.55 30.72
N PRO A 365 -18.93 8.68 31.52
CA PRO A 365 -18.82 7.97 32.80
C PRO A 365 -19.72 8.56 33.89
N ILE A 366 -20.62 7.73 34.42
CA ILE A 366 -21.43 8.02 35.61
C ILE A 366 -20.71 7.58 36.89
N ASP A 367 -20.92 8.31 37.99
CA ASP A 367 -20.43 7.92 39.31
C ASP A 367 -21.35 6.85 39.91
N PRO A 368 -20.85 5.64 40.24
CA PRO A 368 -21.66 4.58 40.84
C PRO A 368 -22.39 5.01 42.12
N ALA A 369 -21.83 5.96 42.88
CA ALA A 369 -22.45 6.46 44.11
C ALA A 369 -23.73 7.28 43.88
N LEU A 370 -23.94 7.79 42.66
CA LEU A 370 -25.11 8.58 42.27
C LEU A 370 -26.15 7.77 41.49
N ALA A 371 -25.87 6.49 41.21
CA ALA A 371 -26.71 5.62 40.42
C ALA A 371 -27.72 4.84 41.28
N ALA A 372 -28.80 4.36 40.66
CA ALA A 372 -29.70 3.40 41.29
C ALA A 372 -28.97 2.09 41.61
N GLU A 373 -29.45 1.34 42.61
CA GLU A 373 -28.77 0.15 43.16
C GLU A 373 -28.47 -0.92 42.09
N ASP A 374 -29.40 -1.13 41.16
CA ASP A 374 -29.26 -2.08 40.04
C ASP A 374 -28.14 -1.67 39.08
N ILE A 375 -28.08 -0.38 38.72
CA ILE A 375 -27.04 0.18 37.86
C ILE A 375 -25.69 0.16 38.57
N ARG A 376 -25.66 0.56 39.85
CA ARG A 376 -24.44 0.57 40.68
C ARG A 376 -23.80 -0.82 40.70
N ARG A 377 -24.60 -1.86 40.97
CA ARG A 377 -24.14 -3.26 41.01
C ARG A 377 -23.53 -3.71 39.68
N ILE A 378 -24.12 -3.31 38.55
CA ILE A 378 -23.57 -3.58 37.20
C ILE A 378 -22.22 -2.89 37.01
N LEU A 379 -22.12 -1.61 37.35
CA LEU A 379 -20.90 -0.83 37.15
C LEU A 379 -19.75 -1.33 38.03
N GLU A 380 -20.01 -1.59 39.31
CA GLU A 380 -19.03 -2.15 40.25
C GLU A 380 -18.51 -3.52 39.77
N HIS A 381 -19.40 -4.38 39.26
CA HIS A 381 -19.01 -5.67 38.68
C HIS A 381 -18.10 -5.50 37.46
N LEU A 382 -18.42 -4.58 36.55
CA LEU A 382 -17.59 -4.30 35.36
C LEU A 382 -16.26 -3.61 35.69
N GLU A 383 -16.17 -2.90 36.81
CA GLU A 383 -14.92 -2.32 37.30
C GLU A 383 -13.98 -3.40 37.86
N LEU A 384 -14.53 -4.40 38.58
CA LEU A 384 -13.80 -5.54 39.12
C LEU A 384 -13.43 -6.58 38.06
N HIS A 385 -14.30 -6.75 37.06
CA HIS A 385 -14.18 -7.74 36.01
C HIS A 385 -14.23 -7.11 34.61
N PRO A 386 -13.25 -6.25 34.27
CA PRO A 386 -13.22 -5.66 32.95
C PRO A 386 -13.04 -6.75 31.90
N GLY A 387 -13.89 -6.72 30.88
CA GLY A 387 -13.81 -7.66 29.78
C GLY A 387 -14.76 -8.85 29.83
N HIS A 388 -15.58 -8.96 30.89
CA HIS A 388 -16.72 -9.87 30.86
C HIS A 388 -17.68 -9.49 29.72
N THR A 389 -18.23 -10.51 29.09
CA THR A 389 -19.29 -10.39 28.09
C THR A 389 -20.63 -10.07 28.76
N ARG A 390 -21.64 -9.76 27.95
CA ARG A 390 -23.00 -9.54 28.44
C ARG A 390 -23.54 -10.76 29.20
N GLN A 391 -23.29 -11.97 28.69
CA GLN A 391 -23.76 -13.22 29.31
C GLN A 391 -23.08 -13.45 30.66
N GLU A 392 -21.75 -13.37 30.70
CA GLU A 392 -20.98 -13.53 31.95
C GLU A 392 -21.35 -12.46 33.00
N THR A 393 -21.69 -11.24 32.56
CA THR A 393 -22.16 -10.18 33.44
C THR A 393 -23.53 -10.52 34.04
N VAL A 394 -24.47 -11.00 33.22
CA VAL A 394 -25.80 -11.41 33.68
C VAL A 394 -25.70 -12.61 34.62
N ASP A 395 -24.93 -13.63 34.26
CA ASP A 395 -24.75 -14.86 35.05
C ASP A 395 -24.11 -14.58 36.41
N ALA A 396 -23.20 -13.60 36.49
CA ALA A 396 -22.60 -13.21 37.77
C ALA A 396 -23.55 -12.39 38.67
N LEU A 397 -24.41 -11.57 38.08
CA LEU A 397 -25.34 -10.73 38.83
C LEU A 397 -26.59 -11.49 39.27
N VAL A 398 -27.05 -12.44 38.45
CA VAL A 398 -28.27 -13.21 38.64
C VAL A 398 -28.01 -14.69 38.33
N PRO A 399 -27.23 -15.39 39.18
CA PRO A 399 -26.79 -16.75 38.90
C PRO A 399 -27.93 -17.76 38.92
N GLY A 400 -27.97 -18.63 37.91
CA GLY A 400 -28.85 -19.81 37.89
C GLY A 400 -30.33 -19.56 37.57
N LEU A 401 -30.71 -18.34 37.18
CA LEU A 401 -32.06 -18.06 36.70
C LEU A 401 -32.22 -18.35 35.20
N PRO A 402 -33.40 -18.78 34.75
CA PRO A 402 -33.68 -18.96 33.33
C PRO A 402 -33.69 -17.59 32.61
N ALA A 403 -33.36 -17.60 31.32
CA ALA A 403 -33.26 -16.38 30.51
C ALA A 403 -34.56 -15.56 30.43
N GLU A 404 -35.72 -16.20 30.65
CA GLU A 404 -37.05 -15.58 30.64
C GLU A 404 -37.43 -14.95 31.99
N ALA A 405 -36.61 -15.11 33.02
CA ALA A 405 -36.88 -14.53 34.32
C ALA A 405 -36.93 -12.99 34.25
N PRO A 406 -37.88 -12.34 34.95
CA PRO A 406 -38.02 -10.88 34.93
C PRO A 406 -36.77 -10.16 35.45
N GLU A 407 -36.03 -10.79 36.37
CA GLU A 407 -34.77 -10.27 36.92
C GLU A 407 -33.65 -10.25 35.87
N VAL A 408 -33.55 -11.30 35.04
CA VAL A 408 -32.60 -11.36 33.93
C VAL A 408 -32.95 -10.31 32.87
N ALA A 409 -34.24 -10.17 32.54
CA ALA A 409 -34.71 -9.15 31.61
C ALA A 409 -34.42 -7.73 32.12
N ALA A 410 -34.57 -7.47 33.43
CA ALA A 410 -34.26 -6.19 34.04
C ALA A 410 -32.76 -5.83 33.88
N VAL A 411 -31.85 -6.75 34.20
CA VAL A 411 -30.40 -6.53 34.05
C VAL A 411 -30.01 -6.29 32.59
N ILE A 412 -30.59 -7.05 31.65
CA ILE A 412 -30.35 -6.86 30.22
C ILE A 412 -30.82 -5.48 29.76
N ASN A 413 -32.01 -5.05 30.17
CA ASN A 413 -32.54 -3.73 29.82
C ASN A 413 -31.68 -2.61 30.41
N SER A 414 -31.23 -2.74 31.66
CA SER A 414 -30.31 -1.78 32.28
C SER A 414 -28.97 -1.74 31.53
N LEU A 415 -28.41 -2.89 31.13
CA LEU A 415 -27.18 -2.95 30.32
C LEU A 415 -27.35 -2.29 28.94
N LEU A 416 -28.47 -2.50 28.27
CA LEU A 416 -28.77 -1.86 26.98
C LEU A 416 -28.87 -0.35 27.13
N TRP A 417 -29.59 0.13 28.15
CA TRP A 417 -29.69 1.55 28.45
C TRP A 417 -28.32 2.17 28.78
N LEU A 418 -27.52 1.51 29.62
CA LEU A 418 -26.17 1.95 29.98
C LEU A 418 -25.26 2.05 28.74
N LYS A 419 -25.37 1.08 27.83
CA LYS A 419 -24.67 1.13 26.54
C LYS A 419 -25.13 2.32 25.71
N GLU A 420 -26.44 2.48 25.51
CA GLU A 420 -27.01 3.54 24.66
C GLU A 420 -26.66 4.94 25.15
N LYS A 421 -26.59 5.13 26.47
CA LYS A 421 -26.18 6.40 27.09
C LYS A 421 -24.66 6.61 27.15
N GLY A 422 -23.88 5.57 26.83
CA GLY A 422 -22.41 5.64 26.85
C GLY A 422 -21.80 5.44 28.24
N HIS A 423 -22.60 5.01 29.23
CA HIS A 423 -22.13 4.65 30.58
C HIS A 423 -21.44 3.27 30.62
N VAL A 424 -21.64 2.43 29.60
CA VAL A 424 -20.90 1.18 29.38
C VAL A 424 -20.45 1.12 27.93
N ILE A 425 -19.21 0.70 27.70
CA ILE A 425 -18.66 0.49 26.36
C ILE A 425 -18.78 -1.00 26.03
N GLU A 426 -19.48 -1.34 24.94
CA GLU A 426 -19.43 -2.66 24.32
C GLU A 426 -18.38 -2.65 23.20
N PHE A 427 -17.37 -3.52 23.29
CA PHE A 427 -16.35 -3.65 22.26
C PHE A 427 -16.80 -4.57 21.12
N TYR A 428 -16.05 -4.54 20.02
CA TYR A 428 -16.30 -5.35 18.83
C TYR A 428 -16.38 -6.86 19.10
N ASP A 429 -15.65 -7.35 20.12
CA ASP A 429 -15.60 -8.73 20.58
C ASP A 429 -16.74 -9.09 21.56
N GLY A 430 -17.63 -8.13 21.89
CA GLY A 430 -18.76 -8.33 22.80
C GLY A 430 -18.41 -8.17 24.28
N THR A 431 -17.16 -7.84 24.59
CA THR A 431 -16.73 -7.57 25.96
C THR A 431 -17.20 -6.18 26.41
N LEU A 432 -17.45 -6.03 27.71
CA LEU A 432 -17.95 -4.81 28.31
C LEU A 432 -16.89 -4.15 29.20
N ALA A 433 -16.89 -2.82 29.23
CA ALA A 433 -16.14 -2.06 30.22
C ALA A 433 -16.85 -0.77 30.62
N ALA A 434 -16.72 -0.39 31.89
CA ALA A 434 -17.08 0.94 32.33
C ALA A 434 -16.06 1.97 31.80
N PRO A 435 -16.52 3.08 31.18
CA PRO A 435 -15.65 4.17 30.78
C PRO A 435 -15.02 4.82 32.03
N ARG A 436 -13.73 5.15 31.95
CA ARG A 436 -13.05 5.85 33.04
C ARG A 436 -13.06 7.35 32.77
N ARG A 437 -13.28 8.16 33.81
CA ARG A 437 -13.04 9.60 33.72
C ARG A 437 -11.56 9.85 33.38
N PRO A 438 -11.25 10.72 32.41
CA PRO A 438 -9.88 11.13 32.15
C PRO A 438 -9.27 11.67 33.45
N ARG A 439 -8.20 11.03 33.92
CA ARG A 439 -7.49 11.51 35.10
C ARG A 439 -6.84 12.86 34.75
N PRO A 440 -7.03 13.93 35.55
CA PRO A 440 -6.37 15.20 35.28
C PRO A 440 -4.84 14.99 35.28
N PRO A 441 -4.12 15.62 34.33
CA PRO A 441 -2.68 15.44 34.22
C PRO A 441 -2.00 15.89 35.53
N GLY A 442 -1.33 14.96 36.22
CA GLY A 442 -0.55 15.25 37.44
C GLY A 442 -0.88 14.41 38.68
N SER A 443 -1.93 13.60 38.69
CA SER A 443 -2.24 12.76 39.85
C SER A 443 -1.56 11.38 39.76
N GLN A 444 -0.70 11.07 40.75
CA GLN A 444 0.05 9.82 40.85
C GLN A 444 -0.87 8.62 41.15
N PRO A 445 -0.62 7.40 40.63
CA PRO A 445 -1.38 6.20 40.99
C PRO A 445 -1.45 6.04 42.51
N ALA A 446 -2.67 5.91 43.06
CA ALA A 446 -2.81 5.48 44.44
C ALA A 446 -2.30 4.04 44.53
N ALA A 447 -1.34 3.79 45.43
CA ALA A 447 -0.89 2.44 45.72
C ALA A 447 -2.06 1.63 46.30
N PRO A 448 -2.23 0.36 45.92
CA PRO A 448 -3.24 -0.49 46.53
C PRO A 448 -2.93 -0.64 48.02
N ALA A 449 -3.97 -0.58 48.86
CA ALA A 449 -3.86 -0.83 50.28
C ALA A 449 -3.31 -2.26 50.52
N PRO A 450 -2.39 -2.46 51.47
CA PRO A 450 -1.85 -3.79 51.76
C PRO A 450 -2.96 -4.71 52.26
N ALA A 451 -3.09 -5.88 51.63
CA ALA A 451 -3.96 -6.95 52.09
C ALA A 451 -3.47 -7.43 53.46
N GLU A 452 -4.32 -7.33 54.47
CA GLU A 452 -4.09 -7.93 55.78
C GLU A 452 -4.03 -9.46 55.62
N SER A 453 -2.83 -10.03 55.76
CA SER A 453 -2.62 -11.45 55.88
C SER A 453 -3.19 -11.93 57.21
N GLY A 454 -4.35 -12.59 57.15
CA GLY A 454 -5.01 -13.21 58.29
C GLY A 454 -4.11 -14.25 58.98
N ALA A 455 -4.02 -14.14 60.29
CA ALA A 455 -3.42 -15.12 61.17
C ALA A 455 -4.22 -16.43 61.15
N GLY A 456 -3.60 -17.52 60.72
CA GLY A 456 -4.10 -18.90 60.88
C GLY A 456 -3.57 -19.54 62.18
N PRO A 457 -4.36 -20.41 62.85
CA PRO A 457 -4.10 -20.85 64.22
C PRO A 457 -3.07 -21.98 64.36
N ARG A 458 -2.51 -22.05 65.58
CA ARG A 458 -1.57 -23.06 66.12
C ARG A 458 -1.99 -24.51 65.85
N GLN A 459 -1.03 -25.35 65.46
CA GLN A 459 -1.02 -26.78 65.75
C GLN A 459 0.21 -27.13 66.60
N ALA A 460 -0.05 -27.78 67.73
CA ALA A 460 0.96 -28.35 68.62
C ALA A 460 1.37 -29.74 68.13
N PRO A 461 2.67 -30.12 68.19
CA PRO A 461 3.09 -31.50 67.91
C PRO A 461 2.86 -32.41 69.13
N ALA A 462 2.45 -33.65 68.83
CA ALA A 462 2.24 -34.76 69.76
C ALA A 462 3.58 -35.26 70.37
N PRO A 463 3.55 -35.90 71.55
CA PRO A 463 4.75 -36.24 72.30
C PRO A 463 5.40 -37.56 71.82
N GLU A 464 6.73 -37.59 71.79
CA GLU A 464 7.53 -38.81 71.87
C GLU A 464 8.16 -38.90 73.27
N ALA A 465 7.69 -39.89 74.05
CA ALA A 465 8.35 -40.69 75.09
C ALA A 465 7.31 -41.17 76.11
#